data_AF-A0A0N4VAV6-F1
#
_entry.id   AF-A0A0N4VAV6-F1
#
_cell.length_a   1.000
_cell.length_b   1.000
_cell.length_c   1.000
_cell.angle_alpha   90.00
_cell.angle_beta   90.00
_cell.angle_gamma   90.00
#
_symmetry.space_group_name_H-M   'P 1'
#
loop_
_entity.id
_entity.type
_entity.pdbx_description
1 polymer ?
#
loop_
_entity_poly.entity_id
_entity_poly.type
_entity_poly.pdbx_seq_one_letter_code
_entity_poly.pdbx_strand_id
1 'polypeptide(L)'
;MSDDLQTGMRQHMTFGSLIYNKYSKSLGFLSNSYRASEVYVRSTDYNRTIISAISNLIGAFYNQSVQPRSDYPDSAETPRWPPGYVPIPIHTVYRSNDPYADVPYTSCKRKTWLQNLAVNSPEVTQILEQNKDLYNKTQVFDAGLFNELKGLDIYAETIKSGFLSSPIIQGLDLSIELPKIRGGPLLWHLIQNMEEKVDLILMLIKP
;
A
#
# COMPACT_ATOMS: atom_id res chain seq x y z
N MET A 1 -21.74 7.80 8.97
CA MET A 1 -20.76 6.79 8.50
C MET A 1 -20.73 6.66 6.96
N SER A 2 -21.42 7.54 6.19
CA SER A 2 -21.37 7.58 4.71
C SER A 2 -20.31 8.54 4.14
N ASP A 3 -19.82 9.49 4.95
CA ASP A 3 -19.01 10.61 4.46
C ASP A 3 -17.53 10.25 4.26
N ASP A 4 -17.04 9.25 4.99
CA ASP A 4 -15.62 8.85 4.96
C ASP A 4 -15.25 8.18 3.63
N LEU A 5 -16.15 7.38 3.05
CA LEU A 5 -15.92 6.69 1.78
C LEU A 5 -15.80 7.68 0.61
N GLN A 6 -16.75 8.60 0.51
CA GLN A 6 -16.77 9.62 -0.54
C GLN A 6 -15.56 10.55 -0.43
N THR A 7 -15.17 10.88 0.80
CA THR A 7 -13.96 11.67 1.08
C THR A 7 -12.71 10.94 0.59
N GLY A 8 -12.55 9.65 0.91
CA GLY A 8 -11.42 8.84 0.45
C GLY A 8 -11.36 8.71 -1.09
N MET A 9 -12.50 8.48 -1.74
CA MET A 9 -12.59 8.46 -3.20
C MET A 9 -12.14 9.80 -3.81
N ARG A 10 -12.61 10.93 -3.26
CA ARG A 10 -12.22 12.27 -3.73
C ARG A 10 -10.74 12.53 -3.54
N GLN A 11 -10.16 12.13 -2.41
CA GLN A 11 -8.73 12.25 -2.15
C GLN A 11 -7.91 11.47 -3.19
N HIS A 12 -8.28 10.22 -3.46
CA HIS A 12 -7.59 9.40 -4.46
C HIS A 12 -7.75 9.95 -5.88
N MET A 13 -8.93 10.46 -6.23
CA MET A 13 -9.17 11.13 -7.52
C MET A 13 -8.27 12.35 -7.68
N THR A 14 -8.22 13.25 -6.69
CA THR A 14 -7.32 14.41 -6.71
C THR A 14 -5.86 13.98 -6.85
N PHE A 15 -5.44 12.95 -6.11
CA PHE A 15 -4.09 12.42 -6.21
C PHE A 15 -3.79 11.86 -7.61
N GLY A 16 -4.73 11.15 -8.22
CA GLY A 16 -4.61 10.64 -9.58
C GLY A 16 -4.40 11.75 -10.61
N SER A 17 -5.14 12.86 -10.48
CA SER A 17 -4.96 14.03 -11.34
C SER A 17 -3.57 14.65 -11.18
N LEU A 18 -3.01 14.67 -9.96
CA LEU A 18 -1.64 15.14 -9.72
C LEU A 18 -0.60 14.23 -10.39
N ILE A 19 -0.77 12.90 -10.31
CA ILE A 19 0.09 11.93 -11.01
C ILE A 19 0.05 12.17 -12.52
N TYR A 20 -1.13 12.28 -13.11
CA TYR A 20 -1.28 12.50 -14.55
C TYR A 20 -0.66 13.83 -14.99
N ASN A 21 -0.91 14.92 -14.27
CA ASN A 21 -0.33 16.22 -14.59
C ASN A 21 1.20 16.19 -14.55
N LYS A 22 1.78 15.51 -13.56
CA LYS A 22 3.23 15.40 -13.44
C LYS A 22 3.83 14.50 -14.52
N TYR A 23 3.39 13.25 -14.59
CA TYR A 23 4.07 12.23 -15.39
C TYR A 23 3.64 12.21 -16.85
N SER A 24 2.40 12.57 -17.16
CA SER A 24 1.95 12.65 -18.56
C SER A 24 2.17 14.06 -19.11
N LYS A 25 1.49 15.09 -18.57
CA LYS A 25 1.53 16.44 -19.15
C LYS A 25 2.87 17.16 -19.00
N SER A 26 3.47 17.15 -17.81
CA SER A 26 4.66 17.96 -17.53
C SER A 26 5.95 17.28 -17.97
N LEU A 27 6.07 15.97 -17.75
CA LEU A 27 7.31 15.22 -18.03
C LEU A 27 7.27 14.48 -19.37
N GLY A 28 6.09 14.24 -19.95
CA GLY A 28 5.96 13.40 -21.14
C GLY A 28 6.42 11.95 -20.91
N PHE A 29 6.50 11.51 -19.65
CA PHE A 29 6.95 10.17 -19.28
C PHE A 29 5.89 9.11 -19.59
N LEU A 30 4.61 9.44 -19.40
CA LEU A 30 3.47 8.61 -19.79
C LEU A 30 2.77 9.19 -21.01
N SER A 31 2.26 8.32 -21.88
CA SER A 31 1.35 8.72 -22.94
C SER A 31 0.12 9.46 -22.37
N ASN A 32 -0.42 10.40 -23.16
CA ASN A 32 -1.63 11.14 -22.77
C ASN A 32 -2.88 10.23 -22.67
N SER A 33 -2.90 9.15 -23.45
CA SER A 33 -3.90 8.08 -23.34
C SER A 33 -3.31 6.89 -22.58
N TYR A 34 -4.18 6.12 -21.91
CA TYR A 34 -3.75 4.90 -21.23
C TYR A 34 -3.16 3.89 -22.22
N ARG A 35 -2.02 3.30 -21.86
CA ARG A 35 -1.40 2.19 -22.58
C ARG A 35 -1.01 1.08 -21.62
N ALA A 36 -1.50 -0.13 -21.89
CA ALA A 36 -1.22 -1.31 -21.05
C ALA A 36 0.27 -1.69 -21.01
N SER A 37 1.05 -1.29 -22.01
CA SER A 37 2.52 -1.47 -22.02
C SER A 37 3.27 -0.50 -21.11
N GLU A 38 2.66 0.62 -20.72
CA GLU A 38 3.28 1.67 -19.91
C GLU A 38 2.84 1.62 -18.45
N VAL A 39 1.61 1.16 -18.19
CA VAL A 39 0.99 1.24 -16.87
C VAL A 39 0.53 -0.14 -16.40
N TYR A 40 1.14 -0.61 -15.31
CA TYR A 40 0.71 -1.76 -14.54
C TYR A 40 0.20 -1.31 -13.17
N VAL A 41 -1.00 -1.75 -12.78
CA VAL A 41 -1.61 -1.38 -11.51
C VAL A 41 -1.86 -2.63 -10.68
N ARG A 42 -1.39 -2.60 -9.44
CA ARG A 42 -1.58 -3.65 -8.45
C ARG A 42 -2.11 -3.09 -7.15
N SER A 43 -3.04 -3.81 -6.53
CA SER A 43 -3.60 -3.47 -5.23
C SER A 43 -3.64 -4.72 -4.33
N THR A 44 -3.72 -4.53 -3.02
CA THR A 44 -4.06 -5.62 -2.10
C THR A 44 -5.52 -6.00 -2.25
N ASP A 45 -5.86 -7.24 -1.87
CA ASP A 45 -7.21 -7.80 -1.99
C ASP A 45 -8.17 -7.27 -0.90
N TYR A 46 -8.28 -5.96 -0.76
CA TYR A 46 -9.24 -5.28 0.10
C TYR A 46 -10.10 -4.31 -0.69
N ASN A 47 -11.40 -4.27 -0.40
CA ASN A 47 -12.32 -3.33 -1.06
C ASN A 47 -11.81 -1.88 -0.97
N ARG A 48 -11.30 -1.46 0.20
CA ARG A 48 -10.80 -0.09 0.39
C ARG A 48 -9.64 0.25 -0.55
N THR A 49 -8.70 -0.68 -0.76
CA THR A 49 -7.50 -0.42 -1.59
C THR A 49 -7.80 -0.54 -3.08
N ILE A 50 -8.72 -1.44 -3.48
CA ILE A 50 -9.19 -1.55 -4.86
C ILE A 50 -10.01 -0.31 -5.23
N ILE A 51 -10.95 0.11 -4.38
CA ILE A 51 -11.74 1.33 -4.62
C ILE A 51 -10.83 2.56 -4.70
N SER A 52 -9.85 2.69 -3.79
CA SER A 52 -8.83 3.73 -3.86
C SER A 52 -8.08 3.75 -5.20
N ALA A 53 -7.66 2.58 -5.69
CA ALA A 53 -6.97 2.48 -6.98
C ALA A 53 -7.89 2.88 -8.15
N ILE A 54 -9.16 2.44 -8.15
CA ILE A 54 -10.15 2.85 -9.15
C ILE A 54 -10.33 4.38 -9.14
N SER A 55 -10.55 4.97 -7.96
CA SER A 55 -10.72 6.43 -7.83
C SER A 55 -9.49 7.19 -8.30
N ASN A 56 -8.29 6.67 -8.04
CA ASN A 56 -7.05 7.26 -8.51
C ASN A 56 -6.94 7.22 -10.04
N LEU A 57 -7.26 6.09 -10.66
CA LEU A 57 -7.22 5.92 -12.11
C LEU A 57 -8.29 6.76 -12.82
N ILE A 58 -9.46 6.95 -12.20
CA ILE A 58 -10.45 7.93 -12.66
C ILE A 58 -9.81 9.33 -12.66
N GLY A 59 -9.19 9.75 -11.55
CA GLY A 59 -8.51 11.04 -11.48
C GLY A 59 -7.41 11.23 -12.52
N ALA A 60 -6.70 10.15 -12.88
CA ALA A 60 -5.60 10.17 -13.82
C ALA A 60 -6.04 10.14 -15.29
N PHE A 61 -7.02 9.32 -15.68
CA PHE A 61 -7.30 9.04 -17.10
C PHE A 61 -8.74 9.32 -17.53
N TYR A 62 -9.70 9.48 -16.62
CA TYR A 62 -11.09 9.77 -17.00
C TYR A 62 -11.20 11.10 -17.72
N ASN A 63 -11.85 11.07 -18.89
CA ASN A 63 -12.10 12.25 -19.72
C ASN A 63 -10.85 13.08 -20.04
N GLN A 64 -9.68 12.44 -20.08
CA GLN A 64 -8.43 13.03 -20.56
C GLN A 64 -8.33 12.82 -22.08
N SER A 65 -7.15 12.46 -22.59
CA SER A 65 -6.94 12.24 -24.03
C SER A 65 -7.40 10.84 -24.47
N VAL A 66 -8.71 10.60 -24.39
CA VAL A 66 -9.36 9.31 -24.73
C VAL A 66 -10.35 9.47 -25.88
N GLN A 67 -10.48 8.46 -26.73
CA GLN A 67 -11.33 8.49 -27.92
C GLN A 67 -12.43 7.42 -27.87
N PRO A 68 -13.70 7.79 -28.15
CA PRO A 68 -14.77 6.81 -28.30
C PRO A 68 -14.48 5.87 -29.48
N ARG A 69 -14.97 4.64 -29.40
CA ARG A 69 -14.74 3.52 -30.36
C ARG A 69 -13.30 3.00 -30.44
N SER A 70 -12.33 3.68 -29.84
CA SER A 70 -10.96 3.19 -29.68
C SER A 70 -10.73 2.73 -28.25
N ASP A 71 -10.84 3.64 -27.29
CA ASP A 71 -10.43 3.41 -25.90
C ASP A 71 -11.62 3.00 -25.02
N TYR A 72 -12.83 3.36 -25.45
CA TYR A 72 -14.08 2.99 -24.79
C TYR A 72 -15.26 2.95 -25.78
N PRO A 73 -16.33 2.20 -25.49
CA PRO A 73 -17.53 2.12 -26.33
C PRO A 73 -18.21 3.49 -26.59
N ASP A 74 -18.77 3.68 -27.78
CA ASP A 74 -19.51 4.89 -28.11
C ASP A 74 -20.85 4.94 -27.34
N SER A 75 -21.11 6.08 -26.69
CA SER A 75 -22.34 6.36 -25.95
C SER A 75 -23.64 6.16 -26.75
N ALA A 76 -23.62 6.33 -28.08
CA ALA A 76 -24.79 6.11 -28.93
C ALA A 76 -25.20 4.63 -28.97
N GLU A 77 -24.23 3.72 -28.88
CA GLU A 77 -24.43 2.26 -28.92
C GLU A 77 -24.51 1.67 -27.51
N THR A 78 -23.85 2.31 -26.54
CA THR A 78 -23.78 1.85 -25.15
C THR A 78 -24.20 2.94 -24.16
N PRO A 79 -25.51 3.22 -24.01
CA PRO A 79 -26.00 4.33 -23.19
C PRO A 79 -25.74 4.18 -21.68
N ARG A 80 -25.40 2.97 -21.22
CA ARG A 80 -25.01 2.71 -19.82
C ARG A 80 -23.51 2.91 -19.56
N TRP A 81 -22.70 3.05 -20.61
CA TRP A 81 -21.28 3.26 -20.46
C TRP A 81 -20.98 4.72 -20.13
N PRO A 82 -20.22 5.03 -19.06
CA PRO A 82 -19.86 6.41 -18.76
C PRO A 82 -18.95 7.00 -19.85
N PRO A 83 -19.33 8.08 -20.55
CA PRO A 83 -18.49 8.68 -21.58
C PRO A 83 -17.13 9.11 -21.03
N GLY A 84 -16.05 8.79 -21.75
CA GLY A 84 -14.68 9.11 -21.35
C GLY A 84 -14.09 8.20 -20.27
N TYR A 85 -14.81 7.14 -19.85
CA TYR A 85 -14.28 6.14 -18.92
C TYR A 85 -13.58 5.00 -19.67
N VAL A 86 -12.28 4.86 -19.40
CA VAL A 86 -11.45 3.74 -19.87
C VAL A 86 -11.20 2.79 -18.70
N PRO A 87 -11.57 1.50 -18.81
CA PRO A 87 -11.37 0.53 -17.74
C PRO A 87 -9.90 0.11 -17.72
N ILE A 88 -9.24 0.35 -16.60
CA ILE A 88 -7.82 0.02 -16.43
C ILE A 88 -7.73 -1.18 -15.47
N PRO A 89 -7.08 -2.29 -15.86
CA PRO A 89 -6.95 -3.47 -15.01
C PRO A 89 -6.22 -3.16 -13.70
N ILE A 90 -6.79 -3.63 -12.59
CA ILE A 90 -6.15 -3.59 -11.27
C ILE A 90 -5.94 -5.05 -10.85
N HIS A 91 -4.67 -5.46 -10.80
CA HIS A 91 -4.31 -6.82 -10.42
C HIS A 91 -4.26 -6.96 -8.90
N THR A 92 -4.72 -8.10 -8.41
CA THR A 92 -4.68 -8.44 -6.99
C THR A 92 -4.17 -9.86 -6.82
N VAL A 93 -3.64 -10.16 -5.64
CA VAL A 93 -3.27 -11.51 -5.23
C VAL A 93 -4.01 -11.80 -3.92
N TYR A 94 -4.51 -13.02 -3.76
CA TYR A 94 -5.21 -13.41 -2.54
C TYR A 94 -4.33 -13.18 -1.31
N ARG A 95 -4.91 -12.59 -0.27
CA ARG A 95 -4.21 -12.02 0.90
C ARG A 95 -3.13 -12.90 1.50
N SER A 96 -3.45 -14.17 1.78
CA SER A 96 -2.51 -15.10 2.42
C SER A 96 -1.28 -15.43 1.55
N ASN A 97 -1.36 -15.12 0.26
CA ASN A 97 -0.40 -15.46 -0.77
C ASN A 97 0.26 -14.21 -1.37
N ASP A 98 -0.01 -13.01 -0.84
CA ASP A 98 0.59 -11.76 -1.34
C ASP A 98 1.95 -11.51 -0.65
N PRO A 99 3.09 -11.80 -1.29
CA PRO A 99 4.37 -11.70 -0.61
C PRO A 99 4.89 -10.25 -0.52
N TYR A 100 4.19 -9.27 -1.10
CA TYR A 100 4.71 -7.92 -1.29
C TYR A 100 3.88 -6.85 -0.59
N ALA A 101 2.55 -6.92 -0.70
CA ALA A 101 1.67 -5.83 -0.29
C ALA A 101 0.84 -6.13 0.97
N ASP A 102 0.78 -7.40 1.42
CA ASP A 102 0.03 -7.80 2.63
C ASP A 102 0.93 -8.48 3.69
N VAL A 103 2.15 -7.96 3.87
CA VAL A 103 3.24 -8.64 4.58
C VAL A 103 3.08 -8.79 6.12
N PRO A 104 2.09 -8.21 6.85
CA PRO A 104 1.80 -8.76 8.18
C PRO A 104 0.89 -10.01 8.14
N TYR A 105 0.19 -10.32 7.05
CA TYR A 105 -0.78 -11.43 7.01
C TYR A 105 -0.32 -12.64 6.20
N THR A 106 0.64 -12.47 5.30
CA THR A 106 1.25 -13.58 4.56
C THR A 106 1.98 -14.55 5.50
N SER A 107 1.83 -15.85 5.26
CA SER A 107 2.46 -16.90 6.07
C SER A 107 3.99 -16.81 5.98
N CYS A 108 4.64 -16.51 7.09
CA CYS A 108 6.10 -16.41 7.16
C CYS A 108 6.60 -16.84 8.55
N LYS A 109 7.17 -18.05 8.64
CA LYS A 109 7.66 -18.61 9.91
C LYS A 109 8.70 -17.71 10.58
N ARG A 110 9.62 -17.13 9.79
CA ARG A 110 10.66 -16.20 10.26
C ARG A 110 10.04 -14.94 10.87
N LYS A 111 8.99 -14.39 10.25
CA LYS A 111 8.24 -13.24 10.79
C LYS A 111 7.60 -13.56 12.12
N THR A 112 6.84 -14.64 12.21
CA THR A 112 6.19 -15.05 13.47
C THR A 112 7.24 -15.22 14.58
N TRP A 113 8.37 -15.84 14.27
CA TRP A 113 9.47 -15.98 15.22
C TRP A 113 10.05 -14.63 15.67
N LEU A 114 10.36 -13.72 14.74
CA LEU A 114 10.88 -12.39 15.06
C LEU A 114 9.88 -11.54 15.86
N GLN A 115 8.60 -11.60 15.52
CA GLN A 115 7.54 -10.92 16.26
C GLN A 115 7.43 -11.47 17.68
N ASN A 116 7.50 -12.79 17.85
CA ASN A 116 7.51 -13.40 19.18
C ASN A 116 8.75 -12.98 19.99
N LEU A 117 9.92 -12.85 19.37
CA LEU A 117 11.09 -12.32 20.06
C LEU A 117 10.90 -10.88 20.52
N ALA A 118 10.34 -10.02 19.66
CA ALA A 118 10.10 -8.62 19.99
C ALA A 118 9.03 -8.46 21.09
N VAL A 119 7.89 -9.16 20.97
CA VAL A 119 6.77 -9.08 21.92
C VAL A 119 7.14 -9.65 23.30
N ASN A 120 8.02 -10.65 23.36
CA ASN A 120 8.49 -11.22 24.64
C ASN A 120 9.83 -10.61 25.11
N SER A 121 10.23 -9.46 24.57
CA SER A 121 11.45 -8.77 25.00
C SER A 121 11.29 -8.17 26.42
N PRO A 122 12.41 -7.95 27.16
CA PRO A 122 12.34 -7.28 28.45
C PRO A 122 11.71 -5.89 28.39
N GLU A 123 11.95 -5.13 27.31
CA GLU A 123 11.36 -3.81 27.07
C GLU A 123 9.82 -3.89 27.02
N VAL A 124 9.27 -4.81 26.22
CA VAL A 124 7.81 -4.99 26.12
C VAL A 124 7.23 -5.56 27.40
N THR A 125 7.91 -6.51 28.04
CA THR A 125 7.45 -7.13 29.29
C THR A 125 7.37 -6.10 30.41
N GLN A 126 8.38 -5.25 30.55
CA GLN A 126 8.40 -4.18 31.54
C GLN A 126 7.24 -3.19 31.32
N ILE A 127 6.97 -2.81 30.06
CA ILE A 127 5.85 -1.94 29.72
C ILE A 127 4.52 -2.62 30.03
N LEU A 128 4.35 -3.92 29.70
CA LEU A 128 3.13 -4.67 30.02
C LEU A 128 2.91 -4.85 31.52
N GLU A 129 3.97 -4.99 32.32
CA GLU A 129 3.86 -5.06 33.78
C GLU A 129 3.47 -3.72 34.39
N GLN A 130 4.07 -2.63 33.92
CA GLN A 130 3.72 -1.26 34.35
C GLN A 130 2.27 -0.89 34.02
N ASN A 131 1.71 -1.47 32.95
CA ASN A 131 0.38 -1.15 32.44
C ASN A 131 -0.65 -2.28 32.68
N LYS A 132 -0.38 -3.18 33.64
CA LYS A 132 -1.20 -4.38 33.90
C LYS A 132 -2.66 -4.08 34.25
N ASP A 133 -2.92 -2.90 34.79
CA ASP A 133 -4.26 -2.43 35.12
C ASP A 133 -5.12 -2.05 33.90
N LEU A 134 -4.51 -1.95 32.69
CA LEU A 134 -5.18 -1.47 31.48
C LEU A 134 -5.74 -2.58 30.57
N TYR A 135 -5.16 -3.78 30.57
CA TYR A 135 -5.56 -4.87 29.65
C TYR A 135 -6.27 -6.07 30.29
N ASN A 136 -6.38 -6.10 31.63
CA ASN A 136 -7.09 -7.17 32.35
C ASN A 136 -8.34 -6.62 33.07
N LYS A 137 -9.27 -6.04 32.30
CA LYS A 137 -10.52 -5.43 32.80
C LYS A 137 -11.72 -5.78 31.89
N THR A 138 -12.93 -5.77 32.45
CA THR A 138 -14.20 -5.67 31.69
C THR A 138 -14.20 -4.39 30.83
N GLN A 139 -15.02 -4.28 29.78
CA GLN A 139 -14.97 -3.11 28.88
C GLN A 139 -15.54 -1.84 29.55
N VAL A 140 -14.75 -0.75 29.68
CA VAL A 140 -15.13 0.40 30.54
C VAL A 140 -14.59 1.80 30.12
N PHE A 141 -13.96 2.02 28.97
CA PHE A 141 -13.10 3.22 28.77
C PHE A 141 -13.82 4.51 28.31
N ASP A 142 -13.39 5.64 28.85
CA ASP A 142 -13.71 7.00 28.37
C ASP A 142 -12.70 7.51 27.32
N ALA A 143 -12.92 8.72 26.80
CA ALA A 143 -12.09 9.32 25.75
C ALA A 143 -10.64 9.59 26.18
N GLY A 144 -10.37 9.79 27.47
CA GLY A 144 -9.01 9.97 27.99
C GLY A 144 -8.23 8.66 27.87
N LEU A 145 -8.82 7.58 28.36
CA LEU A 145 -8.24 6.25 28.27
C LEU A 145 -8.12 5.75 26.82
N PHE A 146 -9.06 6.13 25.93
CA PHE A 146 -8.90 5.85 24.49
C PHE A 146 -7.64 6.50 23.90
N ASN A 147 -7.33 7.74 24.27
CA ASN A 147 -6.14 8.43 23.77
C ASN A 147 -4.84 7.81 24.31
N GLU A 148 -4.83 7.35 25.56
CA GLU A 148 -3.70 6.61 26.13
C GLU A 148 -3.50 5.26 25.43
N LEU A 149 -4.58 4.49 25.22
CA LEU A 149 -4.54 3.24 24.47
C LEU A 149 -4.06 3.43 23.03
N LYS A 150 -4.45 4.55 22.39
CA LYS A 150 -3.96 4.92 21.06
C LYS A 150 -2.45 5.19 21.08
N GLY A 151 -1.92 5.83 22.11
CA GLY A 151 -0.48 6.02 22.27
C GLY A 151 0.27 4.69 22.38
N LEU A 152 -0.26 3.75 23.17
CA LEU A 152 0.30 2.41 23.30
C LEU A 152 0.21 1.59 22.00
N ASP A 153 -0.89 1.71 21.25
CA ASP A 153 -1.04 1.07 19.95
C ASP A 153 0.00 1.59 18.94
N ILE A 154 0.19 2.92 18.88
CA ILE A 154 1.23 3.54 18.06
C ILE A 154 2.61 2.99 18.43
N TYR A 155 2.93 2.93 19.72
CA TYR A 155 4.21 2.39 20.18
C TYR A 155 4.35 0.89 19.85
N ALA A 156 3.30 0.09 20.03
CA ALA A 156 3.30 -1.31 19.65
C ALA A 156 3.56 -1.50 18.15
N GLU A 157 2.96 -0.66 17.30
CA GLU A 157 3.21 -0.68 15.85
C GLU A 157 4.64 -0.27 15.48
N THR A 158 5.25 0.69 16.20
CA THR A 158 6.66 1.06 15.99
C THR A 158 7.60 -0.09 16.37
N ILE A 159 7.33 -0.78 17.47
CA ILE A 159 8.12 -1.94 17.91
C ILE A 159 8.01 -3.09 16.91
N LYS A 160 6.80 -3.41 16.44
CA LYS A 160 6.59 -4.41 15.37
C LYS A 160 7.37 -4.05 14.09
N SER A 161 7.72 -2.79 13.90
CA SER A 161 8.45 -2.28 12.74
C SER A 161 9.97 -2.20 12.97
N GLY A 162 10.47 -2.58 14.16
CA GLY A 162 11.89 -2.62 14.50
C GLY A 162 12.44 -1.36 15.18
N PHE A 163 11.59 -0.40 15.53
CA PHE A 163 11.99 0.81 16.25
C PHE A 163 11.98 0.57 17.77
N LEU A 164 12.96 -0.19 18.25
CA LEU A 164 13.20 -0.49 19.67
C LEU A 164 14.27 0.44 20.25
N SER A 165 14.20 0.71 21.56
CA SER A 165 15.26 1.46 22.26
C SER A 165 16.56 0.65 22.32
N SER A 166 16.44 -0.68 22.46
CA SER A 166 17.55 -1.64 22.42
C SER A 166 17.28 -2.72 21.37
N PRO A 167 17.67 -2.51 20.11
CA PRO A 167 17.25 -3.36 19.00
C PRO A 167 18.01 -4.69 18.92
N ILE A 168 19.14 -4.85 19.63
CA ILE A 168 19.92 -6.09 19.61
C ILE A 168 19.35 -7.09 20.62
N ILE A 169 18.69 -8.13 20.11
CA ILE A 169 18.08 -9.19 20.92
C ILE A 169 18.60 -10.54 20.44
N GLN A 170 19.15 -11.35 21.35
CA GLN A 170 19.76 -12.66 21.03
C GLN A 170 20.84 -12.57 19.94
N GLY A 171 21.62 -11.49 19.92
CA GLY A 171 22.66 -11.25 18.92
C GLY A 171 22.15 -10.83 17.54
N LEU A 172 20.84 -10.63 17.36
CA LEU A 172 20.23 -10.14 16.14
C LEU A 172 19.82 -8.68 16.28
N ASP A 173 20.17 -7.85 15.31
CA ASP A 173 19.70 -6.47 15.23
C ASP A 173 18.30 -6.41 14.60
N LEU A 174 17.29 -6.24 15.44
CA LEU A 174 15.89 -6.20 15.02
C LEU A 174 15.53 -4.93 14.24
N SER A 175 16.30 -3.86 14.36
CA SER A 175 16.12 -2.64 13.55
C SER A 175 16.43 -2.90 12.07
N ILE A 176 17.18 -3.96 11.78
CA ILE A 176 17.52 -4.42 10.43
C ILE A 176 16.63 -5.59 10.02
N GLU A 177 16.49 -6.60 10.88
CA GLU A 177 15.83 -7.86 10.52
C GLU A 177 14.31 -7.71 10.35
N LEU A 178 13.63 -6.87 11.15
CA LEU A 178 12.18 -6.69 11.04
C LEU A 178 11.78 -5.93 9.75
N PRO A 179 12.41 -4.81 9.37
CA PRO A 179 12.11 -4.17 8.08
C PRO A 179 12.36 -5.06 6.87
N LYS A 180 13.43 -5.88 6.89
CA LYS A 180 13.74 -6.83 5.80
C LYS A 180 12.59 -7.79 5.51
N ILE A 181 11.91 -8.29 6.54
CA ILE A 181 10.81 -9.25 6.34
C ILE A 181 9.44 -8.58 6.15
N ARG A 182 9.32 -7.27 6.42
CA ARG A 182 8.07 -6.50 6.24
C ARG A 182 8.04 -5.74 4.92
N GLY A 183 8.97 -4.82 4.74
CA GLY A 183 9.06 -3.98 3.54
C GLY A 183 10.06 -4.49 2.51
N GLY A 184 11.00 -5.35 2.91
CA GLY A 184 12.05 -5.85 2.03
C GLY A 184 11.54 -6.53 0.75
N PRO A 185 10.53 -7.42 0.77
CA PRO A 185 10.01 -8.01 -0.46
C PRO A 185 9.46 -6.98 -1.43
N LEU A 186 8.72 -5.98 -0.94
CA LEU A 186 8.20 -4.90 -1.78
C LEU A 186 9.33 -4.03 -2.35
N LEU A 187 10.31 -3.68 -1.52
CA LEU A 187 11.47 -2.89 -1.95
C LEU A 187 12.25 -3.63 -3.06
N TRP A 188 12.54 -4.92 -2.86
CA TRP A 188 13.22 -5.73 -3.86
C TRP A 188 12.40 -5.88 -5.14
N HIS A 189 11.08 -6.02 -5.04
CA HIS A 189 10.21 -6.03 -6.22
C HIS A 189 10.28 -4.71 -7.00
N LEU A 190 10.33 -3.56 -6.30
CA LEU A 190 10.50 -2.25 -6.94
C LEU A 190 11.88 -2.10 -7.59
N ILE A 191 12.94 -2.53 -6.91
CA ILE A 191 14.31 -2.50 -7.43
C ILE A 191 14.41 -3.36 -8.70
N GLN A 192 13.90 -4.59 -8.66
CA GLN A 192 13.87 -5.49 -9.81
C GLN A 192 13.15 -4.87 -11.01
N ASN A 193 11.98 -4.26 -10.79
CA ASN A 193 11.26 -3.56 -11.85
C ASN A 193 12.09 -2.41 -12.46
N MET A 194 12.93 -1.72 -11.68
CA MET A 194 13.82 -0.68 -12.19
C MET A 194 15.00 -1.27 -12.96
N GLU A 195 15.65 -2.30 -12.41
CA GLU A 195 16.79 -2.99 -13.02
C GLU A 195 16.42 -3.62 -14.37
N GLU A 196 15.28 -4.31 -14.46
CA GLU A 196 14.77 -4.89 -15.71
C GLU A 196 14.60 -3.82 -16.80
N LYS A 197 14.19 -2.60 -16.45
CA LYS A 197 14.05 -1.50 -17.41
C LYS A 197 15.39 -0.95 -17.84
N VAL A 198 16.36 -0.84 -16.94
CA VAL A 198 17.72 -0.41 -17.28
C VAL A 198 18.37 -1.43 -18.22
N ASP A 199 18.24 -2.73 -17.93
CA ASP A 199 18.82 -3.78 -18.76
C ASP A 199 18.22 -3.79 -20.17
N LEU A 200 16.90 -3.64 -20.29
CA LEU A 200 16.24 -3.50 -21.60
C LEU A 200 16.75 -2.30 -22.40
N ILE A 201 16.94 -1.15 -21.74
CA ILE A 201 17.50 0.05 -22.39
C ILE A 201 18.94 -0.22 -22.86
N LEU A 202 19.76 -0.87 -22.02
CA LEU A 202 21.13 -1.21 -22.39
C LEU A 202 21.19 -2.21 -23.56
N MET A 203 20.23 -3.13 -23.67
CA MET A 203 20.13 -4.04 -24.82
C MET A 203 19.78 -3.30 -26.12
N LEU A 204 18.95 -2.26 -26.06
CA LEU A 204 18.55 -1.47 -27.23
C LEU A 204 19.63 -0.48 -27.71
N ILE A 205 20.58 -0.12 -26.84
CA ILE A 205 21.66 0.84 -27.13
C ILE A 205 22.96 0.13 -27.57
N LYS A 206 23.10 -1.19 -27.33
CA LYS A 206 24.24 -1.94 -27.86
C LYS A 206 24.08 -2.12 -29.38
N PRO A 207 25.11 -1.76 -30.18
CA PRO A 207 25.08 -1.83 -31.64
C PRO A 207 25.03 -3.26 -32.18
#